data_AF-A1D5K7-F1
#
_entry.id   AF-A1D5K7-F1
#
_cell.length_a   1.000
_cell.length_b   1.000
_cell.length_c   1.000
_cell.angle_alpha   90.00
_cell.angle_beta   90.00
_cell.angle_gamma   90.00
#
_symmetry.space_group_name_H-M   'P 1'
#
loop_
_entity.id
_entity.type
_entity.pdbx_description
1 polymer ?
#
loop_
_entity_poly.entity_id
_entity_poly.type
_entity_poly.pdbx_seq_one_letter_code
_entity_poly.pdbx_strand_id
1 'polypeptide(L)'
;MDYERDVLLWYLGTVADNAHYRPDLRNKATYIIISFMRHGNAYRLMAEATALARGELVMYPFQQVNNIPRNLGLPVRRFGQNIQAITAAFGIIPTNADYEGHPIELISVLDPAIEESMNDNLRLEFHRALLVKEQRANADLARSVQRYGYHYIFRAGLQQYYMTKTVAEMINFWTPDPRGNAYRVRTQNLCYAAIERRLRLNNLEKMLLIRTTRSLPGDALRFWAWIEKNRVAYNAMKACIALLNRLNLFALFIFPSAFQGKWRL
;
A
#
# COMPACT_ATOMS: atom_id res chain seq x y z
N MET A 1 21.54 4.64 -18.30
CA MET A 1 20.44 5.16 -17.47
C MET A 1 20.23 6.66 -17.63
N ASP A 2 21.28 7.50 -17.60
CA ASP A 2 21.09 8.96 -17.73
C ASP A 2 20.50 9.38 -19.09
N TYR A 3 20.99 8.80 -20.19
CA TYR A 3 20.45 9.08 -21.53
C TYR A 3 18.98 8.64 -21.67
N GLU A 4 18.63 7.42 -21.23
CA GLU A 4 17.24 6.95 -21.30
C GLU A 4 16.30 7.79 -20.43
N ARG A 5 16.78 8.22 -19.25
CA ARG A 5 16.05 9.14 -18.37
C ARG A 5 15.74 10.45 -19.10
N ASP A 6 16.75 11.07 -19.70
CA ASP A 6 16.60 12.38 -20.32
C ASP A 6 15.66 12.33 -21.54
N VAL A 7 15.72 11.26 -22.32
CA VAL A 7 14.78 11.00 -23.43
C VAL A 7 13.35 10.84 -22.92
N LEU A 8 13.14 10.08 -21.83
CA LEU A 8 11.81 9.89 -21.25
C LEU A 8 11.24 11.20 -20.69
N LEU A 9 12.06 12.00 -20.01
CA LEU A 9 11.63 13.31 -19.49
C LEU A 9 11.28 14.28 -20.62
N TRP A 10 12.07 14.31 -21.69
CA TRP A 10 11.77 15.12 -22.88
C TRP A 10 10.44 14.70 -23.54
N TYR A 11 10.21 13.40 -23.70
CA TYR A 11 8.96 12.87 -24.22
C TYR A 11 7.76 13.27 -23.35
N LEU A 12 7.86 13.06 -22.03
CA LEU A 12 6.80 13.42 -21.09
C LEU A 12 6.51 14.92 -21.08
N GLY A 13 7.55 15.77 -21.13
CA GLY A 13 7.39 17.22 -21.23
C GLY A 13 6.65 17.62 -22.51
N THR A 14 7.03 17.03 -23.65
CA THR A 14 6.35 17.24 -24.92
C THR A 14 4.87 16.85 -24.87
N VAL A 15 4.54 15.74 -24.22
CA VAL A 15 3.14 15.32 -24.02
C VAL A 15 2.39 16.28 -23.10
N ALA A 16 2.99 16.69 -21.99
CA ALA A 16 2.38 17.59 -21.01
C ALA A 16 2.03 18.97 -21.61
N ASP A 17 2.93 19.54 -22.40
CA ASP A 17 2.81 20.92 -22.89
C ASP A 17 2.02 21.03 -24.20
N ASN A 18 1.87 19.94 -24.96
CA ASN A 18 1.22 19.97 -26.26
C ASN A 18 -0.30 19.85 -26.16
N ALA A 19 -1.01 20.95 -26.43
CA ALA A 19 -2.47 21.05 -26.40
C ALA A 19 -3.22 20.09 -27.33
N HIS A 20 -2.54 19.47 -28.30
CA HIS A 20 -3.12 18.42 -29.16
C HIS A 20 -3.49 17.15 -28.39
N TYR A 21 -2.83 16.88 -27.25
CA TYR A 21 -3.15 15.73 -26.41
C TYR A 21 -4.33 15.98 -25.46
N ARG A 22 -5.09 14.91 -25.18
CA ARG A 22 -6.23 14.96 -24.26
C ARG A 22 -5.78 15.43 -22.86
N PRO A 23 -6.56 16.27 -22.15
CA PRO A 23 -6.19 16.78 -20.82
C PRO A 23 -5.80 15.70 -19.81
N ASP A 24 -6.47 14.54 -19.82
CA ASP A 24 -6.12 13.40 -18.95
C ASP A 24 -4.69 12.89 -19.20
N LEU A 25 -4.29 12.76 -20.47
CA LEU A 25 -2.96 12.29 -20.83
C LEU A 25 -1.88 13.31 -20.43
N ARG A 26 -2.16 14.60 -20.62
CA ARG A 26 -1.28 15.70 -20.21
C ARG A 26 -1.07 15.72 -18.70
N ASN A 27 -2.16 15.66 -17.93
CA ASN A 27 -2.11 15.60 -16.47
C ASN A 27 -1.31 14.38 -15.98
N LYS A 28 -1.47 13.23 -16.64
CA LYS A 28 -0.69 12.03 -16.36
C LYS A 28 0.81 12.23 -16.61
N ALA A 29 1.18 12.83 -17.73
CA ALA A 29 2.57 13.14 -18.03
C ALA A 29 3.15 14.13 -17.00
N THR A 30 2.44 15.22 -16.68
CA THR A 30 2.86 16.19 -15.66
C THR A 30 3.07 15.55 -14.29
N TYR A 31 2.17 14.67 -13.87
CA TYR A 31 2.32 13.95 -12.59
C TYR A 31 3.57 13.08 -12.54
N ILE A 32 3.88 12.34 -13.62
CA ILE A 32 5.09 11.49 -13.69
C ILE A 32 6.34 12.36 -13.54
N ILE A 33 6.38 13.52 -14.21
CA ILE A 33 7.50 14.46 -14.11
C ILE A 33 7.66 14.96 -12.67
N ILE A 34 6.57 15.40 -12.03
CA ILE A 34 6.59 15.88 -10.64
C ILE A 34 6.98 14.76 -9.66
N SER A 35 6.45 13.55 -9.86
CA SER A 35 6.79 12.36 -9.07
C SER A 35 8.28 12.09 -9.16
N PHE A 36 8.83 12.05 -10.38
CA PHE A 36 10.25 11.85 -10.62
C PHE A 36 11.11 12.93 -9.97
N MET A 37 10.74 14.20 -10.05
CA MET A 37 11.48 15.28 -9.39
C MET A 37 11.56 15.11 -7.87
N ARG A 38 10.57 14.44 -7.27
CA ARG A 38 10.56 14.19 -5.82
C ARG A 38 11.43 13.00 -5.40
N HIS A 39 11.44 11.91 -6.17
CA HIS A 39 12.14 10.68 -5.77
C HIS A 39 13.42 10.37 -6.57
N GLY A 40 13.66 11.03 -7.70
CA GLY A 40 14.89 10.90 -8.50
C GLY A 40 15.18 9.51 -9.07
N ASN A 41 14.19 8.63 -9.14
CA ASN A 41 14.37 7.19 -9.41
C ASN A 41 14.08 6.87 -10.88
N ALA A 42 15.13 6.49 -11.62
CA ALA A 42 15.03 6.24 -13.05
C ALA A 42 14.23 4.97 -13.39
N TYR A 43 14.30 3.92 -12.57
CA TYR A 43 13.51 2.70 -12.77
C TYR A 43 12.02 2.96 -12.59
N ARG A 44 11.70 3.79 -11.60
CA ARG A 44 10.33 4.26 -11.37
C ARG A 44 9.81 5.06 -12.56
N LEU A 45 10.61 6.02 -13.06
CA LEU A 45 10.28 6.80 -14.26
C LEU A 45 10.01 5.91 -15.48
N MET A 46 10.88 4.93 -15.72
CA MET A 46 10.70 3.96 -16.81
C MET A 46 9.41 3.15 -16.66
N ALA A 47 9.11 2.69 -15.44
CA ALA A 47 7.91 1.92 -15.17
C ALA A 47 6.63 2.76 -15.38
N GLU A 48 6.62 4.01 -14.90
CA GLU A 48 5.51 4.95 -15.07
C GLU A 48 5.31 5.35 -16.54
N ALA A 49 6.38 5.66 -17.26
CA ALA A 49 6.31 5.97 -18.69
C ALA A 49 5.82 4.77 -19.52
N THR A 50 6.24 3.54 -19.16
CA THR A 50 5.73 2.32 -19.79
C THR A 50 4.23 2.14 -19.53
N ALA A 51 3.79 2.33 -18.29
CA ALA A 51 2.37 2.24 -17.92
C ALA A 51 1.53 3.32 -18.62
N LEU A 52 2.06 4.53 -18.79
CA LEU A 52 1.43 5.60 -19.54
C LEU A 52 1.24 5.21 -21.01
N ALA A 53 2.30 4.72 -21.66
CA ALA A 53 2.26 4.30 -23.06
C ALA A 53 1.26 3.16 -23.33
N ARG A 54 1.02 2.31 -22.33
CA ARG A 54 0.03 1.22 -22.39
C ARG A 54 -1.38 1.64 -21.98
N GLY A 55 -1.58 2.87 -21.51
CA GLY A 55 -2.86 3.33 -20.96
C GLY A 55 -3.25 2.69 -19.63
N GLU A 56 -2.29 2.06 -18.92
CA GLU A 56 -2.51 1.33 -17.67
C GLU A 56 -2.41 2.24 -16.43
N LEU A 57 -1.97 3.49 -16.61
CA LEU A 57 -1.83 4.44 -15.51
C LEU A 57 -3.22 4.98 -15.08
N VAL A 58 -3.67 4.56 -13.91
CA VAL A 58 -4.90 5.04 -13.28
C VAL A 58 -4.56 6.14 -12.27
N MET A 59 -5.15 7.33 -12.48
CA MET A 59 -5.21 8.37 -11.46
C MET A 59 -6.56 8.33 -10.76
N TYR A 60 -6.56 8.40 -9.45
CA TYR A 60 -7.78 8.39 -8.65
C TYR A 60 -8.30 9.82 -8.38
N PRO A 61 -9.63 10.03 -8.37
CA PRO A 61 -10.21 11.36 -8.20
C PRO A 61 -9.89 12.06 -6.87
N PHE A 62 -9.57 11.33 -5.80
CA PHE A 62 -9.18 11.94 -4.51
C PHE A 62 -7.75 12.49 -4.51
N GLN A 63 -6.98 12.22 -5.57
CA GLN A 63 -5.69 12.87 -5.83
C GLN A 63 -5.90 14.31 -6.37
N GLN A 64 -7.13 14.68 -6.74
CA GLN A 64 -7.54 16.04 -7.05
C GLN A 64 -8.14 16.63 -5.77
N VAL A 65 -7.34 17.47 -5.12
CA VAL A 65 -7.63 18.18 -3.86
C VAL A 65 -9.10 18.66 -3.81
N ASN A 66 -9.80 18.33 -2.70
CA ASN A 66 -11.08 18.86 -2.19
C ASN A 66 -12.29 17.92 -2.05
N ASN A 67 -12.24 16.63 -2.42
CA ASN A 67 -13.40 15.72 -2.30
C ASN A 67 -13.30 14.65 -1.21
N ILE A 68 -12.66 14.92 -0.07
CA ILE A 68 -12.90 14.07 1.12
C ILE A 68 -14.28 14.46 1.65
N PRO A 69 -15.29 13.56 1.63
CA PRO A 69 -16.62 13.89 2.13
C PRO A 69 -16.50 14.34 3.59
N ARG A 70 -16.72 15.64 3.85
CA ARG A 70 -16.80 16.20 5.21
C ARG A 70 -18.13 15.80 5.87
N ASN A 71 -18.55 14.55 5.71
CA ASN A 71 -19.80 14.04 6.24
C ASN A 71 -19.68 13.90 7.76
N LEU A 72 -20.44 14.75 8.47
CA LEU A 72 -20.50 14.85 9.92
C LEU A 72 -20.93 13.53 10.61
N GLY A 73 -21.56 12.61 9.89
CA GLY A 73 -22.02 11.32 10.41
C GLY A 73 -21.05 10.13 10.27
N LEU A 74 -19.84 10.32 9.73
CA LEU A 74 -18.97 9.18 9.43
C LEU A 74 -18.31 8.57 10.69
N PRO A 75 -18.14 7.23 10.74
CA PRO A 75 -17.66 6.50 11.92
C PRO A 75 -16.36 7.00 12.54
N VAL A 76 -15.38 7.42 11.72
CA VAL A 76 -14.10 7.95 12.19
C VAL A 76 -14.28 9.20 13.04
N ARG A 77 -15.20 10.10 12.68
CA ARG A 77 -15.46 11.30 13.48
C ARG A 77 -16.13 10.95 14.80
N ARG A 78 -17.08 10.01 14.79
CA ARG A 78 -17.80 9.57 16.00
C ARG A 78 -16.90 8.87 17.00
N PHE A 79 -15.96 8.05 16.52
CA PHE A 79 -15.10 7.21 17.35
C PHE A 79 -13.63 7.62 17.28
N GLY A 80 -13.35 8.88 16.96
CA GLY A 80 -11.99 9.39 16.74
C GLY A 80 -11.08 9.21 17.94
N GLN A 81 -11.60 9.41 19.16
CA GLN A 81 -10.83 9.18 20.39
C GLN A 81 -10.40 7.72 20.56
N ASN A 82 -11.29 6.77 20.26
CA ASN A 82 -10.96 5.34 20.33
C ASN A 82 -9.94 4.95 19.26
N ILE A 83 -10.05 5.52 18.05
CA ILE A 83 -9.05 5.31 16.99
C ILE A 83 -7.69 5.85 17.46
N GLN A 84 -7.66 7.05 18.03
CA GLN A 84 -6.42 7.67 18.51
C GLN A 84 -5.77 6.86 19.66
N ALA A 85 -6.58 6.29 20.56
CA ALA A 85 -6.08 5.41 21.61
C ALA A 85 -5.42 4.14 21.03
N ILE A 86 -6.03 3.55 19.99
CA ILE A 86 -5.44 2.38 19.30
C ILE A 86 -4.13 2.79 18.60
N THR A 87 -4.12 3.88 17.82
CA THR A 87 -2.90 4.28 17.10
C THR A 87 -1.76 4.62 18.05
N ALA A 88 -2.05 5.26 19.18
CA ALA A 88 -1.08 5.51 20.24
C ALA A 88 -0.55 4.20 20.87
N ALA A 89 -1.42 3.23 21.15
CA ALA A 89 -1.02 1.93 21.71
C ALA A 89 -0.11 1.12 20.77
N PHE A 90 -0.24 1.32 19.45
CA PHE A 90 0.64 0.75 18.44
C PHE A 90 1.87 1.61 18.13
N GLY A 91 2.03 2.78 18.78
CA GLY A 91 3.16 3.68 18.56
C GLY A 91 3.19 4.31 17.16
N ILE A 92 2.03 4.53 16.54
CA ILE A 92 1.97 5.06 15.18
C ILE A 92 2.27 6.56 15.18
N ILE A 93 3.32 6.95 14.44
CA ILE A 93 3.68 8.34 14.18
C ILE A 93 3.29 8.66 12.73
N PRO A 94 2.22 9.42 12.49
CA PRO A 94 1.81 9.80 11.14
C PRO A 94 2.79 10.79 10.49
N THR A 95 2.95 10.69 9.17
CA THR A 95 3.68 11.66 8.36
C THR A 95 2.76 12.80 7.91
N ASN A 96 3.33 13.91 7.42
CA ASN A 96 2.54 15.01 6.84
C ASN A 96 1.65 14.53 5.69
N ALA A 97 2.18 13.66 4.83
CA ALA A 97 1.43 13.04 3.75
C ALA A 97 0.21 12.23 4.24
N ASP A 98 0.29 11.65 5.44
CA ASP A 98 -0.83 10.94 6.06
C ASP A 98 -1.89 11.88 6.65
N TYR A 99 -1.53 13.09 7.07
CA TYR A 99 -2.53 14.09 7.46
C TYR A 99 -3.23 14.72 6.26
N GLU A 100 -2.46 14.99 5.21
CA GLU A 100 -2.93 15.66 4.00
C GLU A 100 -3.74 14.75 3.08
N GLY A 101 -3.74 13.43 3.33
CA GLY A 101 -4.49 12.48 2.51
C GLY A 101 -3.90 12.31 1.12
N HIS A 102 -2.59 12.48 1.00
CA HIS A 102 -1.89 12.27 -0.26
C HIS A 102 -2.07 10.84 -0.77
N PRO A 103 -1.93 10.64 -2.08
CA PRO A 103 -1.97 9.30 -2.64
C PRO A 103 -0.92 8.39 -2.00
N ILE A 104 -1.23 7.09 -1.98
CA ILE A 104 -0.25 6.09 -1.54
C ILE A 104 0.74 5.90 -2.68
N GLU A 105 1.99 6.21 -2.39
CA GLU A 105 3.13 5.98 -3.25
C GLU A 105 4.09 5.08 -2.50
N LEU A 106 4.26 3.85 -2.96
CA LEU A 106 5.03 2.84 -2.27
C LEU A 106 6.52 3.14 -2.38
N ILE A 107 6.98 3.70 -3.50
CA ILE A 107 8.39 4.11 -3.65
C ILE A 107 8.87 5.06 -2.53
N SER A 108 7.98 5.88 -1.98
CA SER A 108 8.31 6.82 -0.89
C SER A 108 8.69 6.16 0.44
N VAL A 109 8.42 4.86 0.60
CA VAL A 109 8.74 4.08 1.81
C VAL A 109 9.56 2.83 1.49
N LEU A 110 10.09 2.72 0.27
CA LEU A 110 10.97 1.63 -0.10
C LEU A 110 12.30 1.78 0.65
N ASP A 111 12.73 0.72 1.32
CA ASP A 111 14.06 0.67 1.92
C ASP A 111 15.12 0.68 0.80
N PRO A 112 16.02 1.67 0.74
CA PRO A 112 17.06 1.73 -0.30
C PRO A 112 17.91 0.46 -0.35
N ALA A 113 18.20 -0.16 0.79
CA ALA A 113 19.00 -1.39 0.84
C ALA A 113 18.31 -2.56 0.12
N ILE A 114 16.97 -2.59 0.13
CA ILE A 114 16.19 -3.58 -0.59
C ILE A 114 16.32 -3.35 -2.10
N GLU A 115 16.20 -2.11 -2.56
CA GLU A 115 16.32 -1.77 -3.97
C GLU A 115 17.74 -2.00 -4.53
N GLU A 116 18.76 -1.65 -3.74
CA GLU A 116 20.17 -1.83 -4.08
C GLU A 116 20.56 -3.31 -4.17
N SER A 117 19.87 -4.19 -3.43
CA SER A 117 20.10 -5.64 -3.49
C SER A 117 19.67 -6.31 -4.80
N MET A 118 18.89 -5.61 -5.64
CA MET A 118 18.36 -6.14 -6.90
C MET A 118 19.30 -5.85 -8.06
N ASN A 119 19.35 -6.77 -9.04
CA ASN A 119 19.90 -6.45 -10.36
C ASN A 119 18.91 -5.62 -11.19
N ASP A 120 19.37 -5.02 -12.28
CA ASP A 120 18.57 -4.05 -13.06
C ASP A 120 17.26 -4.63 -13.62
N ASN A 121 17.28 -5.88 -14.07
CA ASN A 121 16.07 -6.56 -14.58
C ASN A 121 15.03 -6.73 -13.47
N LEU A 122 15.45 -7.28 -12.32
CA LEU A 122 14.57 -7.47 -11.18
C LEU A 122 14.10 -6.13 -10.62
N ARG A 123 14.96 -5.10 -10.62
CA ARG A 123 14.62 -3.76 -10.14
C ARG A 123 13.50 -3.15 -11.00
N LEU A 124 13.59 -3.22 -12.32
CA LEU A 124 12.53 -2.74 -13.21
C LEU A 124 11.21 -3.51 -13.01
N GLU A 125 11.27 -4.84 -12.90
CA GLU A 125 10.08 -5.67 -12.62
C GLU A 125 9.46 -5.33 -11.27
N PHE A 126 10.29 -5.08 -10.26
CA PHE A 126 9.86 -4.68 -8.93
C PHE A 126 9.12 -3.34 -8.96
N HIS A 127 9.64 -2.34 -9.66
CA HIS A 127 8.96 -1.04 -9.82
C HIS A 127 7.63 -1.14 -10.56
N ARG A 128 7.54 -2.02 -11.57
CA ARG A 128 6.27 -2.33 -12.23
C ARG A 128 5.28 -2.99 -11.26
N ALA A 129 5.75 -3.92 -10.42
CA ALA A 129 4.92 -4.53 -9.40
C ALA A 129 4.45 -3.51 -8.35
N LEU A 130 5.32 -2.57 -7.93
CA LEU A 130 4.95 -1.48 -7.04
C LEU A 130 3.81 -0.63 -7.60
N LEU A 131 3.86 -0.24 -8.88
CA LEU A 131 2.79 0.53 -9.53
C LEU A 131 1.44 -0.19 -9.45
N VAL A 132 1.41 -1.50 -9.78
CA VAL A 132 0.17 -2.30 -9.70
C VAL A 132 -0.36 -2.35 -8.26
N LYS A 133 0.54 -2.42 -7.28
CA LYS A 133 0.18 -2.51 -5.86
C LYS A 133 -0.26 -1.16 -5.30
N GLU A 134 0.32 -0.05 -5.74
CA GLU A 134 -0.14 1.31 -5.45
C GLU A 134 -1.54 1.56 -5.97
N GLN A 135 -1.83 1.12 -7.20
CA GLN A 135 -3.18 1.25 -7.75
C GLN A 135 -4.21 0.54 -6.87
N ARG A 136 -3.88 -0.68 -6.39
CA ARG A 136 -4.74 -1.42 -5.46
C ARG A 136 -4.82 -0.75 -4.09
N ALA A 137 -3.71 -0.25 -3.57
CA ALA A 137 -3.66 0.46 -2.28
C ALA A 137 -4.56 1.70 -2.27
N ASN A 138 -4.50 2.49 -3.35
CA ASN A 138 -5.31 3.69 -3.52
C ASN A 138 -6.80 3.36 -3.70
N ALA A 139 -7.15 2.26 -4.39
CA ALA A 139 -8.53 1.78 -4.45
C ALA A 139 -9.05 1.33 -3.06
N ASP A 140 -8.24 0.60 -2.30
CA ASP A 140 -8.58 0.17 -0.93
C ASP A 140 -8.74 1.36 0.02
N LEU A 141 -7.90 2.38 -0.14
CA LEU A 141 -8.00 3.62 0.62
C LEU A 141 -9.30 4.33 0.31
N ALA A 142 -9.65 4.51 -0.97
CA ALA A 142 -10.91 5.11 -1.39
C ALA A 142 -12.12 4.40 -0.78
N ARG A 143 -12.13 3.05 -0.81
CA ARG A 143 -13.19 2.25 -0.19
C ARG A 143 -13.27 2.46 1.33
N SER A 144 -12.12 2.52 2.00
CA SER A 144 -12.05 2.75 3.45
C SER A 144 -12.56 4.14 3.82
N VAL A 145 -12.16 5.17 3.07
CA VAL A 145 -12.60 6.55 3.26
C VAL A 145 -14.10 6.70 3.00
N GLN A 146 -14.62 6.09 1.95
CA GLN A 146 -16.05 6.11 1.65
C GLN A 146 -16.87 5.46 2.76
N ARG A 147 -16.38 4.36 3.34
CA ARG A 147 -17.11 3.59 4.35
C ARG A 147 -17.02 4.18 5.75
N TYR A 148 -15.84 4.66 6.16
CA TYR A 148 -15.58 5.05 7.54
C TYR A 148 -15.28 6.54 7.73
N GLY A 149 -14.96 7.26 6.66
CA GLY A 149 -14.32 8.57 6.71
C GLY A 149 -12.80 8.47 6.69
N TYR A 150 -12.12 9.58 6.39
CA TYR A 150 -10.66 9.62 6.34
C TYR A 150 -10.05 9.65 7.75
N HIS A 151 -9.05 8.80 7.96
CA HIS A 151 -8.11 8.85 9.06
C HIS A 151 -6.72 8.45 8.54
N TYR A 152 -5.66 9.10 9.02
CA TYR A 152 -4.27 8.87 8.58
C TYR A 152 -3.88 7.38 8.63
N ILE A 153 -4.44 6.64 9.58
CA ILE A 153 -4.14 5.21 9.79
C ILE A 153 -4.49 4.33 8.59
N PHE A 154 -5.50 4.70 7.78
CA PHE A 154 -5.85 3.92 6.59
C PHE A 154 -4.77 4.03 5.53
N ARG A 155 -4.24 5.24 5.32
CA ARG A 155 -3.15 5.48 4.37
C ARG A 155 -1.89 4.75 4.83
N ALA A 156 -1.43 5.03 6.05
CA ALA A 156 -0.22 4.42 6.61
C ALA A 156 -0.29 2.89 6.64
N GLY A 157 -1.45 2.34 7.04
CA GLY A 157 -1.66 0.89 7.11
C GLY A 157 -1.66 0.20 5.75
N LEU A 158 -2.33 0.78 4.74
CA LEU A 158 -2.34 0.23 3.39
C LEU A 158 -0.96 0.38 2.72
N GLN A 159 -0.28 1.50 2.92
CA GLN A 159 1.08 1.71 2.42
C GLN A 159 2.03 0.63 2.93
N GLN A 160 2.05 0.40 4.25
CA GLN A 160 2.85 -0.68 4.85
C GLN A 160 2.46 -2.06 4.33
N TYR A 161 1.15 -2.36 4.23
CA TYR A 161 0.68 -3.65 3.75
C TYR A 161 1.14 -3.96 2.33
N TYR A 162 0.90 -3.04 1.41
CA TYR A 162 1.22 -3.24 -0.01
C TYR A 162 2.73 -3.18 -0.27
N MET A 163 3.50 -2.35 0.44
CA MET A 163 4.97 -2.38 0.38
C MET A 163 5.50 -3.74 0.84
N THR A 164 5.17 -4.13 2.07
CA THR A 164 5.62 -5.40 2.66
C THR A 164 5.24 -6.58 1.77
N LYS A 165 4.02 -6.57 1.22
CA LYS A 165 3.53 -7.60 0.30
C LYS A 165 4.34 -7.70 -0.97
N THR A 166 4.66 -6.57 -1.59
CA THR A 166 5.42 -6.54 -2.84
C THR A 166 6.84 -7.09 -2.62
N VAL A 167 7.51 -6.63 -1.56
CA VAL A 167 8.83 -7.13 -1.17
C VAL A 167 8.79 -8.63 -0.87
N ALA A 168 7.83 -9.10 -0.07
CA ALA A 168 7.73 -10.51 0.31
C ALA A 168 7.39 -11.44 -0.88
N GLU A 169 6.71 -10.95 -1.90
CA GLU A 169 6.38 -11.72 -3.11
C GLU A 169 7.53 -11.72 -4.13
N MET A 170 8.35 -10.66 -4.17
CA MET A 170 9.37 -10.46 -5.21
C MET A 170 10.79 -10.83 -4.77
N ILE A 171 11.07 -10.76 -3.47
CA ILE A 171 12.42 -10.97 -2.94
C ILE A 171 12.47 -12.22 -2.10
N ASN A 172 13.47 -13.07 -2.35
CA ASN A 172 13.72 -14.26 -1.55
C ASN A 172 14.60 -13.91 -0.35
N PHE A 173 14.05 -14.04 0.85
CA PHE A 173 14.72 -13.74 2.12
C PHE A 173 15.60 -14.89 2.63
N TRP A 174 15.56 -16.04 1.97
CA TRP A 174 16.19 -17.24 2.48
C TRP A 174 17.59 -17.46 1.95
N THR A 175 18.44 -18.01 2.81
CA THR A 175 19.81 -18.32 2.45
C THR A 175 19.85 -19.40 1.38
N PRO A 176 20.97 -19.53 0.63
CA PRO A 176 21.14 -20.62 -0.33
C PRO A 176 20.86 -21.99 0.31
N ASP A 177 20.03 -22.79 -0.37
CA ASP A 177 19.62 -24.12 0.08
C ASP A 177 19.92 -25.15 -1.03
N PRO A 178 20.47 -26.35 -0.71
CA PRO A 178 20.78 -27.38 -1.70
C PRO A 178 19.60 -27.83 -2.56
N ARG A 179 18.36 -27.65 -2.08
CA ARG A 179 17.12 -27.98 -2.81
C ARG A 179 16.78 -26.96 -3.91
N GLY A 180 17.55 -25.88 -4.01
CA GLY A 180 17.48 -24.88 -5.08
C GLY A 180 16.52 -23.72 -4.81
N ASN A 181 16.57 -22.72 -5.69
CA ASN A 181 15.82 -21.46 -5.53
C ASN A 181 14.30 -21.65 -5.56
N ALA A 182 13.79 -22.53 -6.42
CA ALA A 182 12.35 -22.77 -6.54
C ALA A 182 11.73 -23.31 -5.24
N TYR A 183 12.46 -24.19 -4.55
CA TYR A 183 12.04 -24.67 -3.23
C TYR A 183 11.95 -23.52 -2.22
N ARG A 184 12.97 -22.64 -2.20
CA ARG A 184 12.99 -21.48 -1.30
C ARG A 184 11.83 -20.53 -1.56
N VAL A 185 11.60 -20.13 -2.80
CA VAL A 185 10.48 -19.25 -3.16
C VAL A 185 9.14 -19.89 -2.77
N ARG A 186 8.92 -21.18 -3.07
CA ARG A 186 7.70 -21.89 -2.71
C ARG A 186 7.46 -21.88 -1.20
N THR A 187 8.48 -22.23 -0.44
CA THR A 187 8.32 -22.37 1.00
C THR A 187 8.14 -20.96 1.62
N GLN A 188 8.74 -19.89 1.07
CA GLN A 188 8.53 -18.52 1.57
C GLN A 188 7.09 -18.09 1.33
N ASN A 189 6.57 -18.40 0.14
CA ASN A 189 5.17 -18.15 -0.20
C ASN A 189 4.20 -18.87 0.76
N LEU A 190 4.52 -20.08 1.22
CA LEU A 190 3.74 -20.78 2.24
C LEU A 190 3.80 -20.08 3.60
N CYS A 191 5.01 -19.70 4.05
CA CYS A 191 5.19 -18.95 5.29
C CYS A 191 4.47 -17.59 5.27
N TYR A 192 4.47 -16.91 4.11
CA TYR A 192 3.76 -15.66 3.90
C TYR A 192 2.24 -15.86 3.86
N ALA A 193 1.75 -16.88 3.16
CA ALA A 193 0.31 -17.18 3.11
C ALA A 193 -0.27 -17.48 4.50
N ALA A 194 0.52 -18.08 5.41
CA ALA A 194 0.10 -18.32 6.78
C ALA A 194 -0.14 -17.01 7.56
N ILE A 195 0.74 -16.01 7.42
CA ILE A 195 0.59 -14.73 8.11
C ILE A 195 -0.44 -13.80 7.45
N GLU A 196 -0.73 -13.97 6.15
CA GLU A 196 -1.86 -13.29 5.51
C GLU A 196 -3.20 -13.75 6.09
N ARG A 197 -3.31 -15.01 6.55
CA ARG A 197 -4.53 -15.57 7.13
C ARG A 197 -4.73 -15.20 8.60
N ARG A 198 -3.66 -15.02 9.36
CA ARG A 198 -3.70 -14.65 10.78
C ARG A 198 -2.72 -13.51 11.05
N LEU A 199 -3.25 -12.39 11.57
CA LEU A 199 -2.50 -11.16 11.87
C LEU A 199 -1.21 -11.40 12.65
N ARG A 200 -1.19 -12.40 13.55
CA ARG A 200 -0.01 -12.87 14.25
C ARG A 200 -0.08 -14.38 14.46
N LEU A 201 0.99 -15.07 14.12
CA LEU A 201 1.18 -16.49 14.43
C LEU A 201 1.85 -16.60 15.80
N ASN A 202 1.34 -17.49 16.66
CA ASN A 202 2.00 -17.82 17.92
C ASN A 202 3.22 -18.72 17.69
N ASN A 203 4.05 -18.92 18.73
CA ASN A 203 5.28 -19.71 18.61
C ASN A 203 5.02 -21.17 18.19
N LEU A 204 3.94 -21.80 18.66
CA LEU A 204 3.59 -23.17 18.29
C LEU A 204 3.22 -23.26 16.80
N GLU A 205 2.42 -22.32 16.30
CA GLU A 205 2.05 -22.23 14.88
C GLU A 205 3.28 -22.00 13.99
N LYS A 206 4.17 -21.09 14.41
CA LYS A 206 5.45 -20.83 13.72
C LYS A 206 6.30 -22.11 13.65
N MET A 207 6.43 -22.83 14.76
CA MET A 207 7.19 -24.09 14.82
C MET A 207 6.56 -25.20 13.99
N LEU A 208 5.23 -25.31 13.98
CA LEU A 208 4.50 -26.28 13.15
C LEU A 208 4.72 -25.99 11.66
N LEU A 209 4.64 -24.72 11.25
CA LEU A 209 4.90 -24.31 9.87
C LEU A 209 6.34 -24.64 9.46
N ILE A 210 7.33 -24.32 10.31
CA ILE A 210 8.73 -24.64 10.03
C ILE A 210 8.93 -26.14 9.78
N ARG A 211 8.35 -26.98 10.65
CA ARG A 211 8.44 -28.45 10.53
C ARG A 211 7.75 -28.96 9.27
N THR A 212 6.53 -28.51 9.03
CA THR A 212 5.71 -28.97 7.88
C THR A 212 6.30 -28.53 6.55
N THR A 213 6.85 -27.31 6.48
CA THR A 213 7.51 -26.82 5.26
C THR A 213 8.96 -27.25 5.14
N ARG A 214 9.54 -27.92 6.15
CA ARG A 214 10.98 -28.28 6.22
C ARG A 214 11.90 -27.07 5.94
N SER A 215 11.50 -25.90 6.42
CA SER A 215 12.26 -24.66 6.26
C SER A 215 13.36 -24.55 7.33
N LEU A 216 14.36 -23.72 7.05
CA LEU A 216 15.37 -23.38 8.05
C LEU A 216 14.72 -22.49 9.11
N PRO A 217 14.74 -22.86 10.41
CA PRO A 217 14.06 -22.09 11.46
C PRO A 217 14.51 -20.63 11.52
N GLY A 218 15.81 -20.38 11.39
CA GLY A 218 16.38 -19.03 11.44
C GLY A 218 15.83 -18.13 10.33
N ASP A 219 15.71 -18.66 9.11
CA ASP A 219 15.19 -17.95 7.95
C ASP A 219 13.70 -17.62 8.10
N ALA A 220 12.89 -18.60 8.50
CA ALA A 220 11.45 -18.40 8.69
C ALA A 220 11.17 -17.38 9.81
N LEU A 221 11.89 -17.47 10.94
CA LEU A 221 11.74 -16.55 12.07
C LEU A 221 12.17 -15.13 11.71
N ARG A 222 13.32 -14.95 11.03
CA ARG A 222 13.75 -13.63 10.54
C ARG A 222 12.74 -13.02 9.57
N PHE A 223 12.24 -13.83 8.63
CA PHE A 223 11.24 -13.37 7.67
C PHE A 223 9.95 -12.92 8.35
N TRP A 224 9.41 -13.70 9.29
CA TRP A 224 8.23 -13.27 10.04
C TRP A 224 8.47 -12.04 10.92
N ALA A 225 9.62 -11.95 11.59
CA ALA A 225 9.99 -10.76 12.37
C ALA A 225 10.05 -9.51 11.49
N TRP A 226 10.61 -9.63 10.28
CA TRP A 226 10.63 -8.55 9.30
C TRP A 226 9.21 -8.16 8.87
N ILE A 227 8.32 -9.11 8.58
CA ILE A 227 6.91 -8.81 8.24
C ILE A 227 6.21 -8.08 9.40
N GLU A 228 6.36 -8.60 10.63
CA GLU A 228 5.70 -8.04 11.82
C GLU A 228 6.15 -6.60 12.07
N LYS A 229 7.45 -6.32 11.89
CA LYS A 229 8.03 -4.96 11.99
C LYS A 229 7.49 -4.02 10.91
N ASN A 230 7.31 -4.51 9.68
CA ASN A 230 6.86 -3.69 8.55
C ASN A 230 5.33 -3.58 8.42
N ARG A 231 4.55 -4.17 9.35
CA ARG A 231 3.08 -4.16 9.34
C ARG A 231 2.43 -3.57 10.59
N VAL A 232 3.17 -2.81 11.39
CA VAL A 232 2.64 -2.25 12.65
C VAL A 232 1.43 -1.34 12.39
N ALA A 233 1.52 -0.42 11.42
CA ALA A 233 0.41 0.45 11.03
C ALA A 233 -0.73 -0.32 10.38
N TYR A 234 -0.44 -1.37 9.60
CA TYR A 234 -1.48 -2.23 9.04
C TYR A 234 -2.26 -2.96 10.14
N ASN A 235 -1.58 -3.47 11.17
CA ASN A 235 -2.22 -4.14 12.31
C ASN A 235 -3.08 -3.15 13.12
N ALA A 236 -2.58 -1.95 13.36
CA ALA A 236 -3.35 -0.87 13.99
C ALA A 236 -4.58 -0.50 13.15
N MET A 237 -4.43 -0.35 11.83
CA MET A 237 -5.54 -0.10 10.91
C MET A 237 -6.60 -1.21 11.01
N LYS A 238 -6.19 -2.49 11.03
CA LYS A 238 -7.11 -3.63 11.17
C LYS A 238 -7.84 -3.63 12.51
N ALA A 239 -7.17 -3.26 13.59
CA ALA A 239 -7.79 -3.08 14.90
C ALA A 239 -8.83 -1.93 14.88
N CYS A 240 -8.50 -0.79 14.28
CA CYS A 240 -9.44 0.32 14.09
C CYS A 240 -10.65 -0.09 13.24
N ILE A 241 -10.45 -0.82 12.13
CA ILE A 241 -11.55 -1.33 11.30
C ILE A 241 -12.44 -2.30 12.09
N ALA A 242 -11.86 -3.19 12.90
CA ALA A 242 -12.62 -4.11 13.73
C ALA A 242 -13.49 -3.36 14.76
N LEU A 243 -12.93 -2.34 15.40
CA LEU A 243 -13.65 -1.45 16.30
C LEU A 243 -14.80 -0.74 15.57
N LEU A 244 -14.51 -0.08 14.45
CA LEU A 244 -15.50 0.70 13.69
C LEU A 244 -16.66 -0.18 13.19
N ASN A 245 -16.38 -1.40 12.77
CA ASN A 245 -17.42 -2.35 12.38
C ASN A 245 -18.30 -2.77 13.56
N ARG A 246 -17.70 -3.06 14.73
CA ARG A 246 -18.46 -3.40 15.94
C ARG A 246 -19.35 -2.23 16.38
N LEU A 247 -18.78 -1.04 16.49
CA LEU A 247 -19.51 0.13 17.00
C LEU A 247 -20.60 0.63 16.03
N ASN A 248 -20.40 0.50 14.72
CA ASN A 248 -21.47 0.79 13.74
C ASN A 248 -22.63 -0.20 13.82
N LEU A 249 -22.35 -1.48 14.08
CA LEU A 249 -23.41 -2.47 14.27
C LEU A 249 -24.23 -2.14 15.52
N PHE A 250 -23.60 -1.81 16.65
CA PHE A 250 -24.32 -1.42 17.86
C PHE A 250 -25.16 -0.15 17.69
N ALA A 251 -24.69 0.84 16.92
CA ALA A 251 -25.46 2.05 16.64
C ALA A 251 -26.74 1.78 15.84
N LEU A 252 -26.74 0.77 14.95
CA LEU A 252 -27.92 0.34 14.20
C LEU A 252 -28.93 -0.43 15.07
N PHE A 253 -28.47 -1.14 16.10
CA PHE A 253 -29.34 -1.90 17.00
C PHE A 253 -29.95 -1.07 18.14
N ILE A 254 -29.29 0.02 18.57
CA ILE A 254 -29.76 0.85 19.69
C ILE A 254 -30.68 2.00 19.22
N PHE A 255 -30.58 2.44 17.96
CA PHE A 255 -31.45 3.47 17.37
C PHE A 255 -32.13 2.99 16.09
N PRO A 256 -33.23 2.20 16.16
CA PRO A 256 -33.98 1.78 14.96
C PRO A 256 -34.74 2.93 14.27
N SER A 257 -34.91 4.07 14.94
CA SER A 257 -35.98 5.05 14.63
C SER A 257 -35.48 6.44 14.23
N ALA A 258 -34.49 6.54 13.33
CA ALA A 258 -34.14 7.82 12.71
C ALA A 258 -33.88 7.78 11.20
N PHE A 259 -34.12 6.64 10.54
CA PHE A 259 -33.99 6.48 9.07
C PHE A 259 -35.30 6.03 8.41
N GLN A 260 -36.45 6.41 8.96
CA GLN A 260 -37.72 6.49 8.22
C GLN A 260 -38.06 7.97 7.97
N GLY A 261 -37.20 8.63 7.21
CA GLY A 261 -37.45 9.97 6.67
C GLY A 261 -37.52 9.88 5.15
N LYS A 262 -38.75 9.90 4.63
CA LYS A 262 -39.17 9.97 3.23
C LYS A 262 -38.13 10.56 2.27
N TRP A 263 -37.69 9.77 1.29
CA TRP A 263 -37.38 10.28 -0.05
C TRP A 263 -38.49 9.80 -0.98
N ARG A 264 -39.54 10.62 -1.09
CA ARG A 264 -40.45 10.62 -2.24
C ARG A 264 -40.06 11.84 -3.07
N LEU A 265 -39.89 11.57 -4.38
CA LEU A 265 -39.56 12.45 -5.51
C LEU A 265 -38.07 12.81 -5.62
#